data_AF-A0A2G6CB88-F1
#
_entry.id   AF-A0A2G6CB88-F1
#
_cell.length_a   1.000
_cell.length_b   1.000
_cell.length_c   1.000
_cell.angle_alpha   90.00
_cell.angle_beta   90.00
_cell.angle_gamma   90.00
#
_symmetry.space_group_name_H-M   'P 1'
#
loop_
_entity.id
_entity.type
_entity.pdbx_description
1 polymer ?
#
loop_
_entity_poly.entity_id
_entity_poly.type
_entity_poly.pdbx_seq_one_letter_code
_entity_poly.pdbx_strand_id
1 'polypeptide(L)'
;MREDSDLNVQESTSQYVKPIEKSHEIISTREQIRELVEFPLVSACEILYDKKITTFMSSANGTNIYLSLYYDALTPDNKVLINRLGGVIHTSGHSGYRPIVTFSLPPIEAPISYIISWSEWIANTLKKQNIILKKPTYSVEDFRRIVANEDTNVNIIDKYFNDNSFKYMGLRNMYSYDKDKKRFIFNREI
;
A
#
# COMPACT_ATOMS: atom_id res chain seq x y z
N MET A 1 -21.72 49.00 -2.83
CA MET A 1 -21.70 47.74 -2.06
C MET A 1 -21.42 46.64 -3.07
N ARG A 2 -20.25 46.01 -2.99
CA ARG A 2 -19.89 44.84 -3.80
C ARG A 2 -20.33 43.61 -3.02
N GLU A 3 -21.33 42.90 -3.51
CA GLU A 3 -21.60 41.52 -3.13
C GLU A 3 -21.11 40.66 -4.28
N ASP A 4 -19.81 40.40 -4.29
CA ASP A 4 -19.24 39.33 -5.09
C ASP A 4 -19.63 38.04 -4.35
N SER A 5 -20.71 37.41 -4.79
CA SER A 5 -21.08 36.06 -4.39
C SER A 5 -20.08 35.09 -5.00
N ASP A 6 -19.06 34.76 -4.21
CA ASP A 6 -18.14 33.66 -4.51
C ASP A 6 -18.94 32.38 -4.67
N LEU A 7 -19.23 32.05 -5.93
CA LEU A 7 -19.73 30.78 -6.40
C LEU A 7 -18.74 29.70 -5.94
N ASN A 8 -19.05 29.09 -4.81
CA ASN A 8 -18.40 27.89 -4.32
C ASN A 8 -18.80 26.74 -5.25
N VAL A 9 -18.16 26.67 -6.41
CA VAL A 9 -18.30 25.55 -7.35
C VAL A 9 -17.74 24.34 -6.64
N GLN A 10 -18.62 23.49 -6.11
CA GLN A 10 -18.29 22.15 -5.67
C GLN A 10 -17.94 21.34 -6.93
N GLU A 11 -16.70 21.44 -7.38
CA GLU A 11 -16.20 20.57 -8.43
C GLU A 11 -16.15 19.14 -7.89
N SER A 12 -16.94 18.26 -8.50
CA SER A 12 -16.99 16.86 -8.10
C SER A 12 -15.69 16.14 -8.46
N THR A 13 -15.18 15.35 -7.53
CA THR A 13 -13.93 14.58 -7.62
C THR A 13 -13.80 13.76 -8.90
N SER A 14 -14.92 13.24 -9.43
CA SER A 14 -14.96 12.39 -10.63
C SER A 14 -14.38 13.01 -11.90
N GLN A 15 -14.32 14.35 -12.00
CA GLN A 15 -13.78 15.04 -13.18
C GLN A 15 -12.24 15.08 -13.20
N TYR A 16 -11.59 14.82 -12.06
CA TYR A 16 -10.14 14.97 -11.90
C TYR A 16 -9.39 13.65 -11.74
N VAL A 17 -10.11 12.55 -11.50
CA VAL A 17 -9.50 11.23 -11.37
C VAL A 17 -9.29 10.65 -12.77
N LYS A 18 -8.07 10.81 -13.29
CA LYS A 18 -7.64 10.00 -14.44
C LYS A 18 -7.38 8.57 -13.98
N PRO A 19 -7.85 7.55 -14.72
CA PRO A 19 -7.47 6.18 -14.44
C PRO A 19 -5.95 6.05 -14.48
N ILE A 20 -5.35 5.49 -13.44
CA ILE A 20 -3.97 5.04 -13.48
C ILE A 20 -3.90 3.69 -14.21
N GLU A 21 -2.98 3.58 -15.17
CA GLU A 21 -2.78 2.34 -15.95
C GLU A 21 -2.04 1.27 -15.16
N LYS A 22 -1.34 1.66 -14.09
CA LYS A 22 -0.54 0.79 -13.23
C LYS A 22 -1.02 0.90 -11.80
N SER A 23 -1.36 -0.24 -11.20
CA SER A 23 -1.76 -0.34 -9.80
C SER A 23 -0.87 -1.33 -9.06
N HIS A 24 -0.85 -1.21 -7.73
CA HIS A 24 -0.05 -2.05 -6.82
C HIS A 24 1.46 -1.89 -6.91
N GLU A 25 1.98 -0.93 -7.67
CA GLU A 25 3.42 -0.77 -7.84
C GLU A 25 4.11 -0.20 -6.59
N ILE A 26 5.34 -0.64 -6.31
CA ILE A 26 6.13 -0.09 -5.19
C ILE A 26 6.67 1.28 -5.57
N ILE A 27 6.16 2.31 -4.89
CA ILE A 27 6.70 3.67 -4.95
C ILE A 27 8.09 3.69 -4.29
N SER A 28 9.13 3.77 -5.12
CA SER A 28 10.54 3.81 -4.69
C SER A 28 11.11 5.23 -4.69
N THR A 29 10.58 6.09 -5.56
CA THR A 29 10.96 7.50 -5.71
C THR A 29 9.76 8.40 -5.45
N ARG A 30 10.02 9.67 -5.15
CA ARG A 30 8.94 10.64 -4.92
C ARG A 30 8.18 10.93 -6.21
N GLU A 31 8.89 10.95 -7.33
CA GLU A 31 8.36 11.26 -8.66
C GLU A 31 7.30 10.24 -9.10
N GLN A 32 7.55 8.96 -8.81
CA GLN A 32 6.59 7.86 -9.06
C GLN A 32 5.24 8.06 -8.39
N ILE A 33 5.15 8.84 -7.30
CA ILE A 33 3.86 9.10 -6.62
C ILE A 33 2.88 9.76 -7.58
N ARG A 34 3.34 10.71 -8.40
CA ARG A 34 2.45 11.44 -9.32
C ARG A 34 2.01 10.60 -10.52
N GLU A 35 2.73 9.53 -10.81
CA GLU A 35 2.44 8.60 -11.89
C GLU A 35 1.51 7.47 -11.43
N LEU A 36 1.63 7.05 -10.17
CA LEU A 36 0.99 5.85 -9.62
C LEU A 36 -0.16 6.15 -8.64
N VAL A 37 -0.26 7.38 -8.13
CA VAL A 37 -1.29 7.76 -7.16
C VAL A 37 -2.31 8.69 -7.82
N GLU A 38 -3.57 8.32 -7.67
CA GLU A 38 -4.70 9.11 -8.14
C GLU A 38 -4.85 10.38 -7.31
N PHE A 39 -5.05 11.52 -7.98
CA PHE A 39 -5.60 12.70 -7.32
C PHE A 39 -6.95 12.34 -6.69
N PRO A 40 -7.28 12.77 -5.45
CA PRO A 40 -6.62 13.77 -4.61
C PRO A 40 -5.55 13.26 -3.62
N LEU A 41 -5.14 11.99 -3.68
CA LEU A 41 -4.33 11.36 -2.63
C LEU A 41 -2.82 11.63 -2.75
N VAL A 42 -2.39 12.24 -3.86
CA VAL A 42 -0.97 12.51 -4.18
C VAL A 42 -0.24 13.19 -3.02
N SER A 43 -0.78 14.29 -2.48
CA SER A 43 -0.10 15.06 -1.43
C SER A 43 0.10 14.24 -0.15
N ALA A 44 -0.92 13.49 0.28
CA ALA A 44 -0.83 12.61 1.44
C ALA A 44 0.24 11.52 1.24
N CYS A 45 0.33 10.93 0.05
CA CYS A 45 1.36 9.94 -0.29
C CYS A 45 2.77 10.55 -0.33
N GLU A 46 2.94 11.78 -0.81
CA GLU A 46 4.21 12.52 -0.74
C GLU A 46 4.67 12.74 0.71
N ILE A 47 3.75 13.14 1.60
CA ILE A 47 4.03 13.33 3.04
C ILE A 47 4.46 12.01 3.69
N LEU A 48 3.77 10.90 3.38
CA LEU A 48 4.12 9.57 3.88
C LEU A 48 5.52 9.13 3.41
N TYR A 49 5.83 9.38 2.13
CA TYR A 49 7.15 9.09 1.57
C TYR A 49 8.27 9.83 2.30
N ASP A 50 8.09 11.13 2.56
CA ASP A 50 9.06 11.95 3.31
C ASP A 50 9.25 11.45 4.75
N LYS A 51 8.20 10.86 5.33
CA LYS A 51 8.21 10.22 6.64
C LYS A 51 8.76 8.80 6.64
N LYS A 52 9.16 8.28 5.48
CA LYS A 52 9.59 6.89 5.26
C LYS A 52 8.53 5.87 5.69
N ILE A 53 7.27 6.21 5.40
CA ILE A 53 6.11 5.34 5.57
C ILE A 53 5.64 4.90 4.19
N THR A 54 5.41 3.60 4.04
CA THR A 54 5.09 3.01 2.75
C THR A 54 3.61 2.94 2.52
N THR A 55 3.16 3.61 1.46
CA THR A 55 1.86 3.35 0.86
C THR A 55 1.87 1.97 0.23
N PHE A 56 0.93 1.11 0.64
CA PHE A 56 0.68 -0.17 -0.02
C PHE A 56 -0.23 0.02 -1.23
N MET A 57 -1.33 0.73 -1.04
CA MET A 57 -2.23 1.11 -2.12
C MET A 57 -3.00 2.38 -1.75
N SER A 58 -3.48 3.07 -2.77
CA SER A 58 -4.40 4.19 -2.66
C SER A 58 -5.35 4.13 -3.84
N SER A 59 -6.61 4.47 -3.63
CA SER A 59 -7.59 4.56 -4.70
C SER A 59 -8.54 5.71 -4.44
N ALA A 60 -8.81 6.47 -5.50
CA ALA A 60 -9.80 7.53 -5.57
C ALA A 60 -10.72 7.41 -6.79
N ASN A 61 -10.55 6.38 -7.63
CA ASN A 61 -11.35 6.14 -8.84
C ASN A 61 -12.66 5.36 -8.63
N GLY A 62 -12.94 4.89 -7.42
CA GLY A 62 -14.14 4.12 -7.09
C GLY A 62 -15.16 4.89 -6.23
N THR A 63 -16.26 4.22 -5.89
CA THR A 63 -17.23 4.73 -4.90
C THR A 63 -16.63 4.91 -3.52
N ASN A 64 -15.58 4.14 -3.19
CA ASN A 64 -14.85 4.26 -1.94
C ASN A 64 -13.46 4.79 -2.19
N ILE A 65 -13.10 5.86 -1.48
CA ILE A 65 -11.74 6.38 -1.45
C ILE A 65 -11.01 5.77 -0.26
N TYR A 66 -9.80 5.27 -0.47
CA TYR A 66 -9.03 4.67 0.61
C TYR A 66 -7.53 4.86 0.46
N LEU A 67 -6.85 4.78 1.60
CA LEU A 67 -5.40 4.82 1.73
C LEU A 67 -4.95 3.66 2.59
N SER A 68 -4.10 2.79 2.06
CA SER A 68 -3.58 1.62 2.76
C SER A 68 -2.07 1.67 2.92
N LEU A 69 -1.59 1.30 4.11
CA LEU A 69 -0.16 1.28 4.46
C LEU A 69 0.27 -0.13 4.86
N TYR A 70 1.55 -0.46 4.69
CA TYR A 70 2.12 -1.69 5.26
C TYR A 70 2.23 -1.56 6.79
N TYR A 71 1.31 -2.20 7.52
CA TYR A 71 1.20 -2.04 8.97
C TYR A 71 2.41 -2.57 9.73
N ASP A 72 2.99 -3.69 9.29
CA ASP A 72 4.17 -4.29 9.89
C ASP A 72 5.42 -3.38 9.80
N ALA A 73 5.52 -2.56 8.75
CA ALA A 73 6.60 -1.61 8.52
C ALA A 73 6.53 -0.36 9.41
N LEU A 74 5.44 -0.18 10.17
CA LEU A 74 5.27 0.96 11.06
C LEU A 74 5.98 0.76 12.39
N THR A 75 6.49 1.86 12.94
CA THR A 75 6.99 1.91 14.32
C THR A 75 5.86 1.63 15.33
N PRO A 76 6.18 1.17 16.56
CA PRO A 76 5.18 0.98 17.61
C PRO A 76 4.31 2.22 17.85
N ASP A 77 4.91 3.41 17.89
CA ASP A 77 4.19 4.68 18.05
C ASP A 77 3.17 4.92 16.93
N ASN A 78 3.56 4.70 15.68
CA ASN A 78 2.65 4.85 14.55
C ASN A 78 1.52 3.83 14.61
N LYS A 79 1.80 2.58 15.00
CA LYS A 79 0.75 1.56 15.20
C LYS A 79 -0.30 1.99 16.23
N VAL A 80 0.11 2.61 17.33
CA VAL A 80 -0.81 3.18 18.33
C VAL A 80 -1.65 4.32 17.74
N LEU A 81 -1.02 5.23 16.98
CA LEU A 81 -1.74 6.34 16.34
C LEU A 81 -2.78 5.82 15.33
N ILE A 82 -2.42 4.83 14.52
CA ILE A 82 -3.32 4.23 13.54
C ILE A 82 -4.60 3.69 14.17
N ASN A 83 -4.49 2.99 15.29
CA ASN A 83 -5.67 2.47 16.00
C ASN A 83 -6.58 3.60 16.48
N ARG A 84 -6.02 4.75 16.88
CA ARG A 84 -6.80 5.93 17.31
C ARG A 84 -7.45 6.65 16.13
N LEU A 85 -6.81 6.61 14.96
CA LEU A 85 -7.29 7.21 13.72
C LEU A 85 -8.37 6.36 13.03
N GLY A 86 -8.73 5.19 13.58
CA GLY A 86 -9.75 4.31 13.01
C GLY A 86 -9.26 3.49 11.81
N GLY A 87 -7.96 3.31 11.65
CA GLY A 87 -7.41 2.45 10.60
C GLY A 87 -7.80 0.99 10.83
N VAL A 88 -8.31 0.33 9.80
CA VAL A 88 -8.73 -1.08 9.88
C VAL A 88 -7.60 -1.97 9.41
N ILE A 89 -7.18 -2.91 10.27
CA ILE A 89 -6.08 -3.82 9.99
C ILE A 89 -6.63 -5.07 9.31
N HIS A 90 -6.08 -5.41 8.16
CA HIS A 90 -6.46 -6.59 7.39
C HIS A 90 -5.20 -7.40 7.03
N THR A 91 -5.39 -8.70 6.83
CA THR A 91 -4.42 -9.51 6.09
C THR A 91 -4.98 -9.69 4.69
N SER A 92 -4.21 -9.25 3.68
CA SER A 92 -4.63 -9.37 2.28
C SER A 92 -3.82 -10.47 1.61
N GLY A 93 -4.48 -11.37 0.86
CA GLY A 93 -3.77 -12.30 -0.03
C GLY A 93 -2.90 -11.53 -1.04
N HIS A 94 -3.38 -10.37 -1.52
CA HIS A 94 -2.67 -9.50 -2.45
C HIS A 94 -1.44 -8.81 -1.86
N SER A 95 -1.30 -8.74 -0.53
CA SER A 95 -0.11 -8.18 0.13
C SER A 95 0.93 -9.26 0.46
N GLY A 96 0.78 -10.47 -0.05
CA GLY A 96 1.58 -11.62 0.37
C GLY A 96 1.40 -11.87 1.87
N TYR A 97 0.15 -11.76 2.35
CA TYR A 97 -0.25 -11.96 3.76
C TYR A 97 0.38 -10.99 4.75
N ARG A 98 0.95 -9.87 4.29
CA ARG A 98 1.40 -8.82 5.20
C ARG A 98 0.19 -8.08 5.77
N PRO A 99 0.18 -7.79 7.08
CA PRO A 99 -0.86 -6.96 7.64
C PRO A 99 -0.76 -5.58 6.99
N ILE A 100 -1.87 -5.13 6.45
CA ILE A 100 -2.06 -3.77 5.95
C ILE A 100 -3.05 -3.07 6.85
N VAL A 101 -2.94 -1.76 6.92
CA VAL A 101 -3.95 -0.92 7.54
C VAL A 101 -4.57 -0.06 6.45
N THR A 102 -5.89 -0.05 6.39
CA THR A 102 -6.66 0.76 5.45
C THR A 102 -7.44 1.83 6.19
N PHE A 103 -7.36 3.07 5.71
CA PHE A 103 -8.21 4.17 6.10
C PHE A 103 -9.27 4.38 5.04
N SER A 104 -10.54 4.28 5.43
CA SER A 104 -11.65 4.78 4.61
C SER A 104 -11.64 6.30 4.67
N LEU A 105 -11.56 6.93 3.52
CA LEU A 105 -11.60 8.38 3.38
C LEU A 105 -13.05 8.83 3.10
N PRO A 106 -13.34 10.14 3.17
CA PRO A 106 -14.63 10.66 2.75
C PRO A 106 -15.02 10.15 1.35
N PRO A 107 -16.32 9.92 1.09
CA PRO A 107 -16.77 9.32 -0.17
C PRO A 107 -16.52 10.28 -1.35
N ILE A 108 -16.59 9.76 -2.58
CA ILE A 108 -16.19 10.50 -3.78
C ILE A 108 -17.03 11.76 -4.05
N GLU A 109 -18.25 11.82 -3.51
CA GLU A 109 -19.15 12.98 -3.57
C GLU A 109 -18.73 14.10 -2.61
N ALA A 110 -17.81 13.86 -1.67
CA ALA A 110 -17.28 14.89 -0.81
C ALA A 110 -16.45 15.91 -1.62
N PRO A 111 -16.37 17.18 -1.18
CA PRO A 111 -15.51 18.17 -1.82
C PRO A 111 -14.05 17.69 -1.88
N ILE A 112 -13.40 17.88 -3.03
CA ILE A 112 -12.00 17.49 -3.25
C ILE A 112 -11.07 18.03 -2.15
N SER A 113 -11.23 19.30 -1.78
CA SER A 113 -10.47 19.95 -0.72
C SER A 113 -10.63 19.26 0.64
N TYR A 114 -11.79 18.67 0.92
CA TYR A 114 -12.05 17.91 2.12
C TYR A 114 -11.31 16.56 2.10
N ILE A 115 -11.30 15.87 0.96
CA ILE A 115 -10.55 14.61 0.81
C ILE A 115 -9.04 14.86 0.94
N ILE A 116 -8.51 15.93 0.33
CA ILE A 116 -7.10 16.36 0.49
C ILE A 116 -6.82 16.60 1.97
N SER A 117 -7.59 17.47 2.62
CA SER A 117 -7.37 17.85 4.02
C SER A 117 -7.41 16.63 4.95
N TRP A 118 -8.35 15.71 4.74
CA TRP A 118 -8.49 14.51 5.57
C TRP A 118 -7.33 13.53 5.38
N SER A 119 -6.95 13.26 4.12
CA SER A 119 -5.84 12.37 3.81
C SER A 119 -4.49 12.93 4.27
N GLU A 120 -4.27 14.23 4.10
CA GLU A 120 -3.10 14.93 4.64
C GLU A 120 -3.08 14.94 6.17
N TRP A 121 -4.22 15.10 6.83
CA TRP A 121 -4.30 15.05 8.29
C TRP A 121 -3.86 13.69 8.84
N ILE A 122 -4.29 12.58 8.21
CA ILE A 122 -3.82 11.23 8.55
C ILE A 122 -2.30 11.15 8.37
N ALA A 123 -1.79 11.53 7.20
CA ALA A 123 -0.37 11.47 6.88
C ALA A 123 0.47 12.35 7.82
N ASN A 124 -0.02 13.53 8.18
CA ASN A 124 0.63 14.49 9.07
C ASN A 124 0.64 14.03 10.53
N THR A 125 -0.39 13.30 10.96
CA THR A 125 -0.47 12.75 12.32
C THR A 125 0.60 11.68 12.59
N LEU A 126 0.95 10.87 11.58
CA LEU A 126 1.96 9.83 11.73
C LEU A 126 3.36 10.44 11.94
N LYS A 127 4.19 9.79 12.75
CA LYS A 127 5.57 10.23 13.02
C LYS A 127 6.51 9.76 11.90
N LYS A 128 7.51 10.59 11.58
CA LYS A 128 8.63 10.17 10.73
C LYS A 128 9.33 8.97 11.36
N GLN A 129 9.73 8.01 10.53
CA GLN A 129 10.46 6.82 10.93
C GLN A 129 11.77 6.68 10.14
N ASN A 130 12.77 6.04 10.72
CA ASN A 130 14.07 5.77 10.07
C ASN A 130 14.15 4.34 9.52
N ILE A 131 13.01 3.77 9.15
CA ILE A 131 12.96 2.42 8.60
C ILE A 131 13.16 2.53 7.09
N ILE A 132 14.31 2.05 6.62
CA ILE A 132 14.50 1.76 5.20
C ILE A 132 13.59 0.57 4.89
N LEU A 133 12.71 0.74 3.91
CA LEU A 133 11.91 -0.36 3.37
C LEU A 133 12.83 -1.45 2.85
N LYS A 134 13.00 -2.50 3.65
CA LYS A 134 13.56 -3.74 3.15
C LYS A 134 12.47 -4.44 2.36
N LYS A 135 12.85 -5.04 1.22
CA LYS A 135 12.01 -6.01 0.52
C LYS A 135 11.47 -7.00 1.57
N PRO A 136 10.16 -7.33 1.56
CA PRO A 136 9.59 -8.26 2.50
C PRO A 136 10.42 -9.53 2.56
N THR A 137 10.69 -10.01 3.77
CA THR A 137 11.33 -11.31 3.96
C THR A 137 10.42 -12.25 4.73
N TYR A 138 10.25 -13.46 4.24
CA TYR A 138 9.41 -14.49 4.85
C TYR A 138 10.27 -15.64 5.35
N SER A 139 9.89 -16.19 6.51
CA SER A 139 10.39 -17.51 6.90
C SER A 139 9.91 -18.57 5.91
N VAL A 140 10.53 -19.74 5.95
CA VAL A 140 10.08 -20.90 5.15
C VAL A 140 8.63 -21.25 5.48
N GLU A 141 8.27 -21.28 6.76
CA GLU A 141 6.92 -21.61 7.23
C GLU A 141 5.88 -20.55 6.82
N ASP A 142 6.21 -19.27 6.90
CA ASP A 142 5.31 -18.20 6.45
C ASP A 142 5.13 -18.29 4.94
N PHE A 143 6.21 -18.48 4.18
CA PHE A 143 6.13 -18.66 2.74
C PHE A 143 5.29 -19.89 2.34
N ARG A 144 5.42 -21.01 3.08
CA ARG A 144 4.56 -22.19 2.90
C ARG A 144 3.09 -21.87 3.07
N ARG A 145 2.72 -21.10 4.09
CA ARG A 145 1.33 -20.69 4.33
C ARG A 145 0.81 -19.77 3.23
N ILE A 146 1.65 -18.86 2.76
CA ILE A 146 1.33 -17.95 1.66
C ILE A 146 0.97 -18.74 0.40
N VAL A 147 1.86 -19.65 -0.01
CA VAL A 147 1.71 -20.41 -1.26
C VAL A 147 0.65 -21.52 -1.16
N ALA A 148 0.50 -22.16 0.00
CA ALA A 148 -0.50 -23.22 0.21
C ALA A 148 -1.95 -22.71 0.12
N ASN A 149 -2.18 -21.43 0.44
CA ASN A 149 -3.50 -20.81 0.32
C ASN A 149 -3.83 -20.38 -1.13
N GLU A 150 -2.87 -20.38 -2.05
CA GLU A 150 -3.07 -20.07 -3.48
C GLU A 150 -3.46 -21.31 -4.31
N ASP A 151 -4.11 -22.32 -3.70
CA ASP A 151 -4.37 -23.64 -4.31
C ASP A 151 -3.10 -24.40 -4.76
N THR A 152 -1.93 -24.00 -4.28
CA THR A 152 -0.67 -24.64 -4.63
C THR A 152 -0.45 -25.88 -3.76
N ASN A 153 -0.38 -27.06 -4.39
CA ASN A 153 -0.11 -28.33 -3.70
C ASN A 153 1.18 -28.23 -2.87
N VAL A 154 1.10 -28.40 -1.55
CA VAL A 154 2.21 -28.26 -0.58
C VAL A 154 3.45 -29.08 -0.99
N ASN A 155 3.24 -30.20 -1.70
CA ASN A 155 4.31 -31.04 -2.26
C ASN A 155 5.22 -30.29 -3.26
N ILE A 156 4.74 -29.23 -3.92
CA ILE A 156 5.53 -28.39 -4.83
C ILE A 156 6.55 -27.56 -4.05
N ILE A 157 6.23 -27.18 -2.81
CA ILE A 157 7.10 -26.35 -1.97
C ILE A 157 8.26 -27.19 -1.42
N ASP A 158 8.02 -28.43 -1.02
CA ASP A 158 9.12 -29.32 -0.60
C ASP A 158 10.00 -29.73 -1.79
N LYS A 159 9.41 -29.85 -2.99
CA LYS A 159 10.17 -30.02 -4.23
C LYS A 159 11.00 -28.77 -4.59
N TYR A 160 10.54 -27.56 -4.25
CA TYR A 160 11.32 -26.32 -4.37
C TYR A 160 12.59 -26.35 -3.53
N PHE A 161 12.50 -26.80 -2.27
CA PHE A 161 13.65 -26.88 -1.37
C PHE A 161 14.69 -27.92 -1.82
N ASN A 162 14.23 -29.02 -2.42
CA ASN A 162 15.10 -30.15 -2.71
C ASN A 162 15.69 -30.15 -4.13
N ASP A 163 14.98 -29.61 -5.13
CA ASP A 163 15.29 -29.90 -6.54
C ASP A 163 15.83 -28.70 -7.34
N ASN A 164 15.91 -27.49 -6.75
CA ASN A 164 16.28 -26.22 -7.43
C ASN A 164 15.53 -25.92 -8.77
N SER A 165 14.54 -26.73 -9.15
CA SER A 165 13.91 -26.70 -10.47
C SER A 165 12.54 -26.05 -10.36
N PHE A 166 12.51 -24.74 -10.59
CA PHE A 166 11.27 -23.99 -10.68
C PHE A 166 10.59 -24.27 -12.03
N LYS A 167 9.39 -24.86 -12.03
CA LYS A 167 8.52 -24.89 -13.22
C LYS A 167 7.27 -24.02 -13.12
N TYR A 168 6.93 -23.50 -11.94
CA TYR A 168 5.81 -22.56 -11.80
C TYR A 168 6.27 -21.14 -12.12
N MET A 169 6.24 -20.68 -13.37
CA MET A 169 6.81 -19.39 -13.76
C MET A 169 6.39 -18.17 -12.90
N GLY A 170 5.21 -18.17 -12.28
CA GLY A 170 4.70 -17.05 -11.48
C GLY A 170 5.51 -16.72 -10.22
N LEU A 171 5.74 -17.71 -9.34
CA LEU A 171 6.35 -17.46 -8.03
C LEU A 171 7.85 -17.11 -8.10
N ARG A 172 8.57 -17.51 -9.17
CA ARG A 172 10.03 -17.26 -9.32
C ARG A 172 10.31 -15.79 -9.54
N ASN A 173 9.40 -15.14 -10.25
CA ASN A 173 9.47 -13.71 -10.52
C ASN A 173 9.06 -12.91 -9.28
N MET A 174 8.25 -13.50 -8.40
CA MET A 174 7.74 -12.84 -7.20
C MET A 174 8.65 -13.02 -5.98
N TYR A 175 9.44 -14.09 -5.88
CA TYR A 175 10.28 -14.36 -4.70
C TYR A 175 11.67 -14.89 -5.07
N SER A 176 12.71 -14.45 -4.35
CA SER A 176 14.01 -15.13 -4.27
C SER A 176 14.14 -15.82 -2.92
N TYR A 177 15.02 -16.82 -2.83
CA TYR A 177 15.38 -17.44 -1.57
C TYR A 177 16.83 -17.13 -1.23
N ASP A 178 17.02 -16.45 -0.10
CA ASP A 178 18.32 -16.19 0.53
C ASP A 178 18.68 -17.44 1.37
N LYS A 179 19.60 -18.26 0.83
CA LYS A 179 20.02 -19.52 1.45
C LYS A 179 20.71 -19.31 2.78
N ASP A 180 21.52 -18.26 2.89
CA ASP A 180 22.30 -17.98 4.09
C ASP A 180 21.39 -17.57 5.25
N LYS A 181 20.37 -16.76 4.95
CA LYS A 181 19.39 -16.31 5.94
C LYS A 181 18.20 -17.25 6.11
N LYS A 182 18.10 -18.29 5.27
CA LYS A 182 16.94 -19.21 5.18
C LYS A 182 15.61 -18.47 5.08
N ARG A 183 15.54 -17.49 4.18
CA ARG A 183 14.37 -16.59 4.02
C ARG A 183 14.03 -16.36 2.56
N PHE A 184 12.75 -16.23 2.27
CA PHE A 184 12.30 -15.73 0.97
C PHE A 184 12.28 -14.22 0.98
N ILE A 185 12.79 -13.60 -0.07
CA ILE A 185 12.71 -12.17 -0.32
C ILE A 185 11.69 -11.97 -1.42
N PHE A 186 10.68 -11.13 -1.19
CA PHE A 186 9.77 -10.76 -2.25
C PHE A 186 10.51 -9.91 -3.28
N ASN A 187 10.67 -10.47 -4.48
CA ASN A 187 11.45 -9.94 -5.57
C ASN A 187 10.69 -9.04 -6.48
N ARG A 188 9.36 -9.18 -6.56
CA ARG A 188 8.54 -8.34 -7.42
C ARG A 188 8.88 -6.90 -7.06
N GLU A 189 9.59 -6.23 -7.97
CA GLU A 189 9.32 -4.83 -8.23
C GLU A 189 7.86 -4.88 -8.62
N ILE A 190 6.99 -4.72 -7.63
CA ILE A 190 5.55 -4.73 -7.89
C ILE A 190 5.31 -3.54 -8.78
#